data_AF-A0A889XLD1-F1
#
_entry.id   AF-A0A889XLD1-F1
#
_cell.length_a   1.000
_cell.length_b   1.000
_cell.length_c   1.000
_cell.angle_alpha   90.00
_cell.angle_beta   90.00
_cell.angle_gamma   90.00
#
_symmetry.space_group_name_H-M   'P 1'
#
loop_
_entity.id
_entity.type
_entity.pdbx_description
1 polymer ?
#
loop_
_entity_poly.entity_id
_entity_poly.type
_entity_poly.pdbx_seq_one_letter_code
_entity_poly.pdbx_strand_id
1 'polypeptide(L)'
;QNPGFYYYSGYVNPIEDRMREVKVTQAKRTVPPLQSVKVGVKLMRTGMYAFHTEPYTARQEVSAAFSDEELCSLAALQVMPPARLYVLLQKRSPYKEFFVWSMARLWERGHVSASQRRFPDELAACSGRKPRALALGQAAPAFLLLLAGLGLAGGVLLAERACHRFHPPRRLLHRRRGSAESFHFN
;
A
#
# COMPACT_ATOMS: atom_id res chain seq x y z
N GLN A 1 -3.82 9.71 -24.44
CA GLN A 1 -3.79 10.64 -23.28
C GLN A 1 -2.71 11.68 -23.52
N ASN A 2 -3.06 12.95 -23.33
CA ASN A 2 -2.13 14.08 -23.52
C ASN A 2 -1.19 14.15 -22.30
N PRO A 3 0.12 13.89 -22.46
CA PRO A 3 1.07 13.94 -21.34
C PRO A 3 1.20 15.34 -20.73
N GLY A 4 0.79 16.39 -21.48
CA GLY A 4 0.73 17.75 -21.00
C GLY A 4 -0.19 17.93 -19.78
N PHE A 5 -1.22 17.10 -19.58
CA PHE A 5 -2.16 17.30 -18.47
C PHE A 5 -1.51 17.35 -17.08
N TYR A 6 -0.45 16.58 -16.84
CA TYR A 6 0.16 16.47 -15.51
C TYR A 6 1.22 17.55 -15.21
N TYR A 7 1.84 18.13 -16.23
CA TYR A 7 2.94 19.09 -16.07
C TYR A 7 2.67 20.46 -16.70
N TYR A 8 1.91 20.49 -17.80
CA TYR A 8 1.67 21.65 -18.64
C TYR A 8 0.25 21.58 -19.23
N SER A 9 -0.76 21.53 -18.38
CA SER A 9 -2.17 21.56 -18.81
C SER A 9 -2.57 22.95 -19.33
N GLY A 10 -1.74 23.97 -19.07
CA GLY A 10 -2.06 25.39 -19.32
C GLY A 10 -3.15 25.93 -18.39
N TYR A 11 -3.72 25.08 -17.53
CA TYR A 11 -4.72 25.45 -16.55
C TYR A 11 -4.02 26.04 -15.34
N VAL A 12 -4.23 27.34 -15.11
CA VAL A 12 -3.67 28.07 -13.97
C VAL A 12 -4.73 28.10 -12.88
N ASN A 13 -4.45 27.45 -11.75
CA ASN A 13 -5.30 27.52 -10.56
C ASN A 13 -4.57 28.29 -9.46
N PRO A 14 -5.03 29.52 -9.12
CA PRO A 14 -4.33 30.38 -8.17
C PRO A 14 -4.24 29.76 -6.76
N ILE A 15 -5.16 28.85 -6.41
CA ILE A 15 -5.13 28.15 -5.14
C ILE A 15 -4.06 27.05 -5.15
N GLU A 16 -3.92 26.33 -6.26
CA GLU A 16 -2.88 25.29 -6.39
C GLU A 16 -1.49 25.91 -6.40
N ASP A 17 -1.31 27.04 -7.09
CA ASP A 17 -0.03 27.76 -7.13
C ASP A 17 0.36 28.24 -5.73
N ARG A 18 -0.58 28.85 -5.00
CA ARG A 18 -0.35 29.25 -3.60
C ARG A 18 0.00 28.04 -2.71
N MET A 19 -0.69 26.92 -2.88
CA MET A 19 -0.36 25.70 -2.15
C MET A 19 1.01 25.14 -2.54
N ARG A 20 1.39 25.21 -3.82
CA ARG A 20 2.71 24.80 -4.32
C ARG A 20 3.80 25.67 -3.71
N GLU A 21 3.59 26.97 -3.62
CA GLU A 21 4.57 27.87 -3.03
C GLU A 21 4.80 27.53 -1.55
N VAL A 22 3.72 27.43 -0.78
CA VAL A 22 3.83 27.17 0.66
C VAL A 22 4.36 25.76 0.95
N LYS A 23 3.89 24.73 0.22
CA LYS A 23 4.21 23.32 0.52
C LYS A 23 5.42 22.78 -0.24
N VAL A 24 5.71 23.28 -1.43
CA VAL A 24 6.78 22.76 -2.30
C VAL A 24 7.99 23.67 -2.31
N THR A 25 7.86 24.98 -2.53
CA THR A 25 9.04 25.85 -2.66
C THR A 25 9.56 26.40 -1.33
N GLN A 26 8.66 26.90 -0.47
CA GLN A 26 9.01 27.57 0.79
C GLN A 26 9.03 26.65 2.02
N ALA A 27 8.62 25.39 1.86
CA ALA A 27 8.63 24.44 2.97
C ALA A 27 10.06 24.19 3.47
N LYS A 28 10.27 24.35 4.78
CA LYS A 28 11.54 24.00 5.44
C LYS A 28 11.76 22.49 5.34
N ARG A 29 12.79 22.07 4.62
CA ARG A 29 13.17 20.67 4.47
C ARG A 29 14.57 20.41 5.01
N THR A 30 14.74 19.24 5.62
CA THR A 30 16.05 18.72 6.02
C THR A 30 16.88 18.30 4.80
N VAL A 31 16.21 17.86 3.73
CA VAL A 31 16.83 17.28 2.54
C VAL A 31 16.38 18.05 1.29
N PRO A 32 17.28 18.35 0.32
CA PRO A 32 16.87 19.04 -0.89
C PRO A 32 15.81 18.25 -1.66
N PRO A 33 14.85 18.93 -2.34
CA PRO A 33 13.70 18.29 -2.97
C PRO A 33 14.08 17.42 -4.17
N LEU A 34 15.17 17.77 -4.86
CA LEU A 34 15.71 17.00 -5.97
C LEU A 34 16.88 16.15 -5.46
N GLN A 35 16.78 14.85 -5.68
CA GLN A 35 17.79 13.88 -5.31
C GLN A 35 18.09 12.98 -6.50
N SER A 36 19.33 12.47 -6.56
CA SER A 36 19.66 11.39 -7.48
C SER A 36 18.86 10.14 -7.10
N VAL A 37 18.60 9.26 -8.08
CA VAL A 37 17.79 8.05 -7.87
C VAL A 37 18.37 7.20 -6.73
N LYS A 38 19.69 6.99 -6.70
CA LYS A 38 20.36 6.21 -5.66
C LYS A 38 20.17 6.78 -4.25
N VAL A 39 20.30 8.10 -4.12
CA VAL A 39 20.10 8.78 -2.83
C VAL A 39 18.63 8.74 -2.43
N GLY A 40 17.71 8.98 -3.36
CA GLY A 40 16.27 8.89 -3.12
C GLY A 40 15.82 7.49 -2.67
N VAL A 41 16.36 6.44 -3.30
CA VAL A 41 16.13 5.03 -2.95
C VAL A 41 16.71 4.69 -1.57
N LYS A 42 17.81 5.30 -1.15
CA LYS A 42 18.32 5.15 0.22
C LYS A 42 17.46 5.88 1.25
N LEU A 43 16.91 7.04 0.89
CA LEU A 43 16.04 7.83 1.78
C LEU A 43 14.67 7.19 1.98
N MET A 44 14.08 6.56 0.96
CA MET A 44 12.80 5.84 1.13
C MET A 44 12.93 4.66 2.12
N ARG A 45 14.13 4.06 2.24
CA ARG A 45 14.39 2.95 3.17
C ARG A 45 14.21 3.35 4.63
N THR A 46 14.35 4.63 4.97
CA THR A 46 14.15 5.11 6.36
C THR A 46 12.67 5.25 6.73
N GLY A 47 11.73 5.09 5.78
CA GLY A 47 10.28 5.17 6.02
C GLY A 47 9.73 6.59 6.21
N MET A 48 10.56 7.63 6.17
CA MET A 48 10.16 9.03 6.43
C MET A 48 9.95 9.85 5.15
N TYR A 49 10.36 9.32 4.00
CA TYR A 49 10.35 10.04 2.73
C TYR A 49 9.62 9.25 1.66
N ALA A 50 8.83 9.96 0.85
CA ALA A 50 8.30 9.46 -0.40
C ALA A 50 9.14 10.00 -1.55
N PHE A 51 9.56 9.13 -2.46
CA PHE A 51 10.35 9.51 -3.63
C PHE A 51 9.53 9.33 -4.90
N HIS A 52 9.43 10.39 -5.69
CA HIS A 52 8.71 10.39 -6.96
C HIS A 52 9.70 10.45 -8.11
N THR A 53 9.65 9.45 -8.99
CA THR A 53 10.56 9.30 -10.12
C THR A 53 9.94 8.39 -11.18
N GLU A 54 10.58 8.34 -12.35
CA GLU A 54 10.30 7.35 -13.39
C GLU A 54 10.45 5.92 -12.81
N PRO A 55 9.42 5.06 -12.98
CA PRO A 55 9.32 3.81 -12.24
C PRO A 55 10.39 2.79 -12.63
N TYR A 56 10.76 2.71 -13.91
CA TYR A 56 11.71 1.72 -14.40
C TYR A 56 13.09 1.87 -13.76
N THR A 57 13.66 3.08 -13.82
CA THR A 57 14.98 3.37 -13.22
C THR A 57 14.97 3.17 -11.71
N ALA A 58 13.88 3.58 -11.06
CA ALA A 58 13.73 3.43 -9.61
C ALA A 58 13.65 1.97 -9.19
N ARG A 59 12.87 1.15 -9.91
CA ARG A 59 12.65 -0.26 -9.58
C ARG A 59 13.92 -1.09 -9.78
N GLN A 60 14.78 -0.75 -10.73
CA GLN A 60 16.10 -1.37 -10.87
C GLN A 60 17.01 -1.10 -9.68
N GLU A 61 17.05 0.15 -9.20
CA GLU A 61 17.86 0.50 -8.02
C GLU A 61 17.27 -0.10 -6.73
N VAL A 62 15.93 -0.14 -6.61
CA VAL A 62 15.23 -0.76 -5.48
C VAL A 62 15.49 -2.26 -5.43
N SER A 63 15.37 -2.98 -6.54
CA SER A 63 15.62 -4.44 -6.56
C SER A 63 17.06 -4.80 -6.24
N ALA A 64 18.02 -3.91 -6.52
CA ALA A 64 19.42 -4.10 -6.16
C ALA A 64 19.74 -3.73 -4.70
N ALA A 65 19.06 -2.72 -4.13
CA ALA A 65 19.41 -2.16 -2.81
C ALA A 65 18.56 -2.71 -1.64
N PHE A 66 17.36 -3.23 -1.91
CA PHE A 66 16.40 -3.66 -0.89
C PHE A 66 16.46 -5.15 -0.66
N SER A 67 16.27 -5.54 0.60
CA SER A 67 16.06 -6.95 0.96
C SER A 67 14.61 -7.38 0.70
N ASP A 68 14.39 -8.70 0.59
CA ASP A 68 13.04 -9.26 0.38
C ASP A 68 12.01 -8.76 1.39
N GLU A 69 12.37 -8.64 2.67
CA GLU A 69 11.45 -8.14 3.72
C GLU A 69 11.05 -6.68 3.47
N GLU A 70 12.02 -5.85 3.10
CA GLU A 70 11.79 -4.44 2.84
C GLU A 70 10.93 -4.25 1.58
N LEU A 71 11.15 -5.07 0.54
CA LEU A 71 10.31 -5.11 -0.67
C LEU A 71 8.84 -5.42 -0.33
N CYS A 72 8.59 -6.37 0.57
CA CYS A 72 7.22 -6.71 0.99
C CYS A 72 6.54 -5.58 1.81
N SER A 73 7.33 -4.71 2.45
CA SER A 73 6.84 -3.55 3.19
C SER A 73 6.67 -2.29 2.33
N LEU A 74 7.32 -2.27 1.16
CA LEU A 74 7.33 -1.12 0.26
C LEU A 74 6.01 -1.04 -0.52
N ALA A 75 5.42 0.15 -0.56
CA ALA A 75 4.26 0.43 -1.38
C ALA A 75 4.63 1.40 -2.52
N ALA A 76 4.14 1.12 -3.72
CA ALA A 76 4.27 2.01 -4.87
C ALA A 76 2.89 2.57 -5.23
N LEU A 77 2.80 3.88 -5.41
CA LEU A 77 1.59 4.57 -5.88
C LEU A 77 1.83 5.15 -7.26
N GLN A 78 0.98 4.79 -8.23
CA GLN A 78 1.03 5.34 -9.57
C GLN A 78 0.33 6.71 -9.61
N VAL A 79 1.11 7.78 -9.53
CA VAL A 79 0.59 9.16 -9.64
C VAL A 79 0.34 9.57 -11.09
N MET A 80 1.17 9.08 -12.02
CA MET A 80 1.10 9.40 -13.43
C MET A 80 1.13 8.14 -14.30
N PRO A 81 0.40 8.12 -15.42
CA PRO A 81 0.49 7.05 -16.40
C PRO A 81 1.88 7.07 -17.06
N PRO A 82 2.43 5.89 -17.42
CA PRO A 82 3.70 5.82 -18.11
C PRO A 82 3.64 6.56 -19.44
N ALA A 83 4.62 7.42 -19.68
CA ALA A 83 4.75 8.13 -20.94
C ALA A 83 5.27 7.17 -22.03
N ARG A 84 4.66 7.23 -23.22
CA ARG A 84 5.19 6.51 -24.38
C ARG A 84 6.42 7.23 -24.91
N LEU A 85 7.54 6.52 -24.99
CA LEU A 85 8.78 7.02 -25.56
C LEU A 85 8.77 6.82 -27.09
N TYR A 86 9.32 7.79 -27.81
CA TYR A 86 9.45 7.76 -29.26
C TYR A 86 10.85 8.17 -29.67
N VAL A 87 11.30 7.72 -30.83
CA VAL A 87 12.55 8.21 -31.43
C VAL A 87 12.35 9.67 -31.82
N LEU A 88 13.23 10.54 -31.32
CA LEU A 88 13.22 11.95 -31.66
C LEU A 88 14.00 12.16 -32.96
N LEU A 89 13.42 12.91 -33.88
CA LEU A 89 14.05 13.28 -35.15
C LEU A 89 14.01 14.80 -35.34
N GLN A 90 14.93 15.32 -36.14
CA GLN A 90 14.89 16.70 -36.62
C GLN A 90 13.58 16.96 -37.38
N LYS A 91 13.02 18.16 -37.20
CA LYS A 91 11.81 18.60 -37.91
C LYS A 91 12.06 18.53 -39.42
N ARG A 92 11.12 17.94 -40.17
CA ARG A 92 11.19 17.72 -41.63
C ARG A 92 12.39 16.87 -42.09
N SER A 93 12.91 15.99 -41.23
CA SER A 93 13.92 15.02 -41.65
C SER A 93 13.35 14.02 -42.67
N PRO A 94 14.08 13.73 -43.77
CA PRO A 94 13.67 12.72 -44.75
C PRO A 94 13.63 11.29 -44.16
N TYR A 95 14.28 11.06 -43.02
CA TYR A 95 14.32 9.75 -42.35
C TYR A 95 13.08 9.45 -41.50
N LYS A 96 12.11 10.36 -41.39
CA LYS A 96 10.93 10.18 -40.55
C LYS A 96 10.22 8.85 -40.85
N GLU A 97 9.94 8.57 -42.12
CA GLU A 97 9.23 7.37 -42.52
C GLU A 97 10.05 6.12 -42.20
N PHE A 98 11.34 6.13 -42.53
CA PHE A 98 12.24 5.02 -42.23
C PHE A 98 12.18 4.59 -40.75
N PHE A 99 12.23 5.54 -39.81
CA PHE A 99 12.14 5.24 -38.39
C PHE A 99 10.74 4.79 -37.95
N VAL A 100 9.68 5.34 -38.54
CA VAL A 100 8.30 4.91 -38.26
C VAL A 100 8.08 3.45 -38.67
N TRP A 101 8.46 3.10 -39.91
CA TRP A 101 8.35 1.72 -40.42
C TRP A 101 9.25 0.75 -39.63
N SER A 102 10.47 1.18 -39.29
CA SER A 102 11.40 0.37 -38.48
C SER A 102 10.84 0.10 -37.08
N MET A 103 10.24 1.11 -36.45
CA MET A 103 9.59 0.96 -35.15
C MET A 103 8.38 0.03 -35.22
N ALA A 104 7.51 0.20 -36.22
CA ALA A 104 6.36 -0.68 -36.43
C ALA A 104 6.80 -2.15 -36.56
N ARG A 105 7.83 -2.41 -37.36
CA ARG A 105 8.40 -3.76 -37.53
C ARG A 105 9.00 -4.34 -36.24
N LEU A 106 9.63 -3.52 -35.40
CA LEU A 106 10.12 -3.96 -34.08
C LEU A 106 8.99 -4.37 -33.15
N TRP A 107 7.86 -3.66 -33.21
CA TRP A 107 6.65 -3.99 -32.45
C TRP A 107 5.98 -5.26 -32.97
N GLU A 108 5.76 -5.37 -34.28
CA GLU A 108 5.13 -6.53 -34.94
C GLU A 108 5.90 -7.83 -34.69
N ARG A 109 7.23 -7.77 -34.77
CA ARG A 109 8.10 -8.93 -34.48
C ARG A 109 8.23 -9.24 -32.99
N GLY A 110 7.70 -8.39 -32.12
CA GLY A 110 7.75 -8.58 -30.67
C GLY A 110 9.12 -8.30 -30.04
N HIS A 111 10.06 -7.65 -30.74
CA HIS A 111 11.35 -7.25 -30.14
C HIS A 111 11.15 -6.31 -28.95
N VAL A 112 10.17 -5.41 -29.03
CA VAL A 112 9.80 -4.53 -27.93
C VAL A 112 9.26 -5.34 -26.74
N SER A 113 8.38 -6.31 -26.98
CA SER A 113 7.86 -7.19 -25.93
C SER A 113 8.97 -8.04 -25.28
N ALA A 114 9.90 -8.57 -26.07
CA ALA A 114 11.04 -9.30 -25.56
C ALA A 114 11.94 -8.44 -24.66
N SER A 115 12.19 -7.18 -25.05
CA SER A 115 12.94 -6.23 -24.21
C SER A 115 12.20 -5.93 -22.90
N GLN A 116 10.89 -5.68 -22.97
CA GLN A 116 10.06 -5.44 -21.77
C GLN A 116 9.98 -6.65 -20.83
N ARG A 117 10.02 -7.87 -21.35
CA ARG A 117 10.08 -9.09 -20.52
C ARG A 117 11.45 -9.28 -19.87
N ARG A 118 12.51 -8.89 -20.57
CA ARG A 118 13.88 -8.97 -20.05
C ARG A 118 14.15 -7.93 -18.97
N PHE A 119 13.56 -6.75 -19.14
CA PHE A 119 13.61 -5.66 -18.18
C PHE A 119 12.19 -5.27 -17.79
N PRO A 120 11.58 -6.03 -16.87
CA PRO A 120 10.23 -5.74 -16.43
C PRO A 120 10.18 -4.35 -15.80
N ASP A 121 9.18 -3.57 -16.18
CA ASP A 121 8.86 -2.36 -15.44
C ASP A 121 8.25 -2.72 -14.09
N GLU A 122 7.67 -3.91 -13.88
CA GLU A 122 7.05 -4.24 -12.59
C GLU A 122 8.06 -4.36 -11.44
N LEU A 123 7.67 -3.90 -10.25
CA LEU A 123 8.48 -4.05 -9.05
C LEU A 123 8.67 -5.55 -8.77
N ALA A 124 9.89 -5.96 -8.41
CA ALA A 124 10.18 -7.36 -8.09
C ALA A 124 9.18 -7.89 -7.05
N ALA A 125 8.48 -8.97 -7.40
CA ALA A 125 7.49 -9.56 -6.52
C ALA A 125 8.15 -10.05 -5.23
N CYS A 126 7.59 -9.67 -4.09
CA CYS A 126 7.96 -10.21 -2.79
C CYS A 126 7.88 -11.74 -2.86
N SER A 127 8.98 -12.43 -2.56
CA SER A 127 9.12 -13.88 -2.71
C SER A 127 8.11 -14.68 -1.86
N GLY A 128 7.48 -14.07 -0.85
CA GLY A 128 6.52 -14.74 0.05
C GLY A 128 7.12 -15.87 0.90
N ARG A 129 8.42 -16.15 0.79
CA ARG A 129 9.12 -17.23 1.51
C ARG A 129 9.16 -17.00 3.02
N LYS A 130 9.09 -15.73 3.46
CA LYS A 130 8.96 -15.42 4.88
C LYS A 130 7.48 -15.38 5.23
N PRO A 131 6.99 -16.33 6.06
CA PRO A 131 5.59 -16.32 6.45
C PRO A 131 5.31 -15.01 7.18
N ARG A 132 4.40 -14.21 6.63
CA ARG A 132 3.86 -13.06 7.35
C ARG A 132 3.15 -13.64 8.55
N ALA A 133 3.74 -13.54 9.74
CA ALA A 133 3.07 -13.94 10.96
C ALA A 133 1.70 -13.25 10.95
N LEU A 134 0.60 -14.03 10.92
CA LEU A 134 -0.71 -13.45 11.12
C LEU A 134 -0.63 -12.74 12.46
N ALA A 135 -0.65 -11.41 12.41
CA ALA A 135 -0.43 -10.60 13.59
C ALA A 135 -1.45 -11.06 14.63
N LEU A 136 -0.99 -11.51 15.80
CA LEU A 136 -1.86 -11.84 16.93
C LEU A 136 -2.86 -10.70 17.22
N GLY A 137 -2.55 -9.47 16.80
CA GLY A 137 -3.46 -8.33 16.81
C GLY A 137 -4.82 -8.55 16.13
N GLN A 138 -4.92 -9.35 15.06
CA GLN A 138 -6.22 -9.68 14.46
C GLN A 138 -7.01 -10.70 15.28
N ALA A 139 -6.33 -11.56 16.04
CA ALA A 139 -6.95 -12.53 16.95
C ALA A 139 -7.17 -11.97 18.38
N ALA A 140 -6.55 -10.85 18.73
CA ALA A 140 -6.69 -10.17 20.01
C ALA A 140 -8.14 -9.94 20.48
N PRO A 141 -9.11 -9.51 19.63
CA PRO A 141 -10.49 -9.35 20.09
C PRO A 141 -11.14 -10.67 20.51
N ALA A 142 -10.79 -11.80 19.88
CA ALA A 142 -11.30 -13.11 20.26
C ALA A 142 -10.78 -13.54 21.65
N PHE A 143 -9.49 -13.29 21.93
CA PHE A 143 -8.92 -13.56 23.26
C PHE A 143 -9.50 -12.65 24.35
N LEU A 144 -9.77 -11.37 24.04
CA LEU A 144 -10.44 -10.45 24.98
C LEU A 144 -11.86 -10.89 25.31
N LEU A 145 -12.65 -11.31 24.32
CA LEU A 145 -13.99 -11.85 24.54
C LEU A 145 -13.96 -13.13 25.39
N LEU A 146 -12.99 -14.00 25.16
CA LEU A 146 -12.81 -15.23 25.94
C LEU A 146 -12.47 -14.94 27.40
N LEU A 147 -11.57 -13.97 27.67
CA LEU A 147 -11.26 -13.52 29.03
C LEU A 147 -12.44 -12.86 29.72
N ALA A 148 -13.21 -12.03 29.00
CA ALA A 148 -14.43 -11.42 29.53
C ALA A 148 -15.48 -12.48 29.88
N GLY A 149 -15.67 -13.50 29.03
CA GLY A 149 -16.55 -14.64 29.28
C GLY A 149 -16.15 -15.45 30.52
N LEU A 150 -14.86 -15.74 30.67
CA LEU A 150 -14.30 -16.39 31.88
C LEU A 150 -14.53 -15.55 33.14
N GLY A 151 -14.34 -14.23 33.05
CA GLY A 151 -14.58 -13.31 34.16
C GLY A 151 -16.05 -13.27 34.59
N LEU A 152 -16.98 -13.20 33.63
CA LEU A 152 -18.42 -13.23 33.91
C LEU A 152 -18.85 -14.56 34.54
N ALA A 153 -18.39 -15.68 34.00
CA ALA A 153 -18.69 -17.00 34.56
C ALA A 153 -18.14 -17.16 35.98
N GLY A 154 -16.91 -16.71 36.23
CA GLY A 154 -16.32 -16.68 37.57
C GLY A 154 -17.11 -15.77 38.53
N GLY A 155 -17.57 -14.61 38.07
CA GLY A 155 -18.39 -13.69 38.85
C GLY A 155 -19.73 -14.30 39.28
N VAL A 156 -20.43 -14.98 38.36
CA VAL A 156 -21.69 -15.69 38.65
C VAL A 156 -21.46 -16.80 39.68
N LEU A 157 -20.41 -17.59 39.53
CA LEU A 157 -20.08 -18.67 40.46
C LEU A 157 -19.75 -18.14 41.87
N LEU A 158 -19.00 -17.03 41.97
CA LEU A 158 -18.70 -16.39 43.25
C LEU A 158 -19.96 -15.82 43.91
N ALA A 159 -20.85 -15.20 43.13
CA ALA A 159 -22.12 -14.69 43.61
C ALA A 159 -23.02 -15.82 44.13
N GLU A 160 -23.10 -16.95 43.42
CA GLU A 160 -23.83 -18.14 43.86
C GLU A 160 -23.28 -18.67 45.20
N ARG A 161 -21.96 -18.81 45.29
CA ARG A 161 -21.28 -19.32 46.49
C ARG A 161 -21.45 -18.40 47.70
N ALA A 162 -21.47 -17.08 47.48
CA ALA A 162 -21.75 -16.09 48.52
C ALA A 162 -23.22 -16.18 48.98
N CYS A 163 -24.18 -16.18 48.05
CA CYS A 163 -25.61 -16.34 48.36
C CYS A 163 -25.90 -17.64 49.13
N HIS A 164 -25.27 -18.75 48.74
CA HIS A 164 -25.42 -20.03 49.44
C HIS A 164 -24.82 -20.02 50.86
N ARG A 165 -23.78 -19.22 51.11
CA ARG A 165 -23.21 -19.08 52.46
C ARG A 165 -24.00 -18.13 53.35
N PHE A 166 -24.53 -17.03 52.81
CA PHE A 166 -25.30 -16.04 53.57
C PHE A 166 -26.75 -16.46 53.79
N HIS A 167 -27.32 -17.30 52.93
CA HIS A 167 -28.67 -17.86 53.10
C HIS A 167 -28.61 -19.40 53.23
N PRO A 168 -28.79 -19.98 54.44
CA PRO A 168 -29.02 -21.42 54.57
C PRO A 168 -30.36 -21.78 53.87
N PRO A 169 -30.52 -23.03 53.40
CA PRO A 169 -31.45 -23.37 52.34
C PRO A 169 -32.90 -23.09 52.75
N ARG A 170 -33.49 -22.03 52.21
CA ARG A 170 -34.93 -22.03 51.96
C ARG A 170 -35.13 -22.87 50.71
N ARG A 171 -35.43 -24.17 50.92
CA ARG A 171 -36.19 -24.95 49.93
C ARG A 171 -37.31 -24.05 49.45
N LEU A 172 -37.39 -23.75 48.16
CA LEU A 172 -38.65 -23.55 47.44
C LEU A 172 -38.37 -23.36 45.94
N LEU A 173 -38.70 -24.45 45.24
CA LEU A 173 -39.38 -24.50 43.94
C LEU A 173 -38.70 -23.83 42.75
N HIS A 174 -38.22 -24.70 41.87
CA HIS A 174 -38.57 -24.69 40.45
C HIS A 174 -39.44 -23.51 40.02
N ARG A 175 -38.81 -22.45 39.52
CA ARG A 175 -39.45 -21.56 38.56
C ARG A 175 -38.62 -21.56 37.30
N ARG A 176 -38.97 -22.49 36.41
CA ARG A 176 -38.66 -22.38 34.98
C ARG A 176 -39.07 -20.97 34.56
N ARG A 177 -38.10 -20.12 34.25
CA ARG A 177 -38.30 -19.02 33.30
C ARG A 177 -37.42 -19.36 32.11
N GLY A 178 -38.04 -20.00 31.13
CA GLY A 178 -37.56 -19.87 29.77
C GLY A 178 -37.61 -18.38 29.42
N SER A 179 -36.47 -17.85 29.03
CA SER A 179 -36.43 -16.70 28.12
C SER A 179 -35.69 -17.22 26.90
N ALA A 180 -36.47 -17.80 26.00
CA ALA A 180 -36.07 -17.93 24.62
C ALA A 180 -36.28 -16.55 23.99
N GLU A 181 -35.21 -15.76 23.92
CA GLU A 181 -35.02 -14.62 23.03
C GLU A 181 -33.51 -14.52 22.87
N SER A 182 -32.89 -14.40 21.71
CA SER A 182 -33.23 -14.37 20.29
C SER A 182 -31.84 -14.39 19.63
N PHE A 183 -31.58 -15.03 18.49
CA PHE A 183 -30.57 -14.54 17.50
C PHE A 183 -30.56 -15.46 16.27
N HIS A 184 -31.39 -15.09 15.30
CA HIS A 184 -31.24 -15.49 13.91
C HIS A 184 -29.93 -14.91 13.34
N PHE A 185 -29.13 -15.77 12.73
CA PHE A 185 -28.01 -15.41 11.87
C PHE A 185 -28.51 -15.49 10.42
N ASN A 186 -28.44 -14.38 9.70
CA ASN A 186 -28.44 -14.32 8.24
C ASN A 186 -27.04 -13.89 7.82
#